data_AF-A0A924ZE39-F1
#
_entry.id   AF-A0A924ZE39-F1
#
_cell.length_a   1.000
_cell.length_b   1.000
_cell.length_c   1.000
_cell.angle_alpha   90.00
_cell.angle_beta   90.00
_cell.angle_gamma   90.00
#
_symmetry.space_group_name_H-M   'P 1'
#
loop_
_entity.id
_entity.type
_entity.pdbx_description
1 polymer ?
#
loop_
_entity_poly.entity_id
_entity_poly.type
_entity_poly.pdbx_seq_one_letter_code
_entity_poly.pdbx_strand_id
1 'polypeptide(L)'
;MRGTDEAAGSLFSYVDLEERMRARHPLRKIRQVVNDALASLDADFDRLYSAEGRPSIAPERLMRASLIQILFPVRSERQLMEQMQ
;
A
#
# COMPACT_ATOMS: atom_id res chain seq x y z
N MET A 1 1.60 17.88 5.12
CA MET A 1 2.41 17.24 4.06
C MET A 1 1.94 15.81 3.82
N ARG A 2 1.82 15.39 2.54
CA ARG A 2 1.56 13.98 2.17
C ARG A 2 2.83 13.15 2.43
N GLY A 3 2.67 11.94 2.94
CA GLY A 3 3.78 10.98 3.06
C GLY A 3 4.20 10.39 1.71
N THR A 4 5.39 9.84 1.63
CA THR A 4 5.85 9.13 0.43
C THR A 4 5.31 7.71 0.36
N ASP A 5 4.96 7.25 -0.85
CA ASP A 5 4.62 5.85 -1.13
C ASP A 5 5.86 5.02 -1.49
N GLU A 6 6.96 5.25 -0.77
CA GLU A 6 8.19 4.51 -1.02
C GLU A 6 8.05 3.08 -0.49
N ALA A 7 8.25 2.11 -1.39
CA ALA A 7 8.53 0.76 -0.97
C ALA A 7 9.88 0.76 -0.28
N ALA A 8 9.91 0.38 1.00
CA ALA A 8 11.17 0.06 1.66
C ALA A 8 11.80 -1.10 0.86
N GLY A 9 12.82 -0.79 0.07
CA GLY A 9 13.68 -1.79 -0.52
C GLY A 9 14.38 -2.60 0.58
N SER A 10 15.19 -3.57 0.18
CA SER A 10 16.02 -4.44 1.03
C SER A 10 16.97 -3.62 1.93
N LEU A 11 16.45 -2.98 2.97
CA LEU A 11 17.22 -2.48 4.08
C LEU A 11 16.90 -3.37 5.28
N PHE A 12 17.80 -4.34 5.44
CA PHE A 12 17.95 -5.28 6.53
C PHE A 12 17.05 -6.55 6.51
N SER A 13 17.73 -7.66 6.21
CA SER A 13 17.39 -9.06 6.49
C SER A 13 16.31 -9.74 5.65
N TYR A 14 16.82 -10.40 4.59
CA TYR A 14 16.37 -11.67 3.99
C TYR A 14 14.87 -11.85 3.72
N VAL A 15 14.56 -11.65 2.45
CA VAL A 15 13.42 -12.14 1.66
C VAL A 15 12.66 -10.95 1.10
N ASP A 16 12.81 -10.75 -0.21
CA ASP A 16 11.93 -9.87 -0.96
C ASP A 16 10.49 -10.37 -0.76
N LEU A 17 9.58 -9.48 -0.35
CA LEU A 17 8.17 -9.82 -0.19
C LEU A 17 7.56 -10.30 -1.51
N GLU A 18 8.11 -9.85 -2.65
CA GLU A 18 7.77 -10.39 -3.97
C GLU A 18 8.14 -11.87 -4.07
N GLU A 19 9.28 -12.32 -3.53
CA GLU A 19 9.69 -13.73 -3.57
C GLU A 19 8.75 -14.64 -2.76
N ARG A 20 8.08 -14.11 -1.73
CA ARG A 20 7.07 -14.88 -0.96
C ARG A 20 5.79 -15.14 -1.76
N MET A 21 5.49 -14.31 -2.74
CA MET A 21 4.30 -14.43 -3.58
C MET A 21 4.63 -15.17 -4.87
N ARG A 22 4.03 -16.36 -5.05
CA ARG A 22 4.17 -17.15 -6.28
C ARG A 22 3.94 -16.28 -7.53
N ALA A 23 4.74 -16.51 -8.58
CA ALA A 23 4.69 -15.71 -9.81
C ALA A 23 3.29 -15.66 -10.46
N ARG A 24 2.49 -16.72 -10.31
CA ARG A 24 1.11 -16.80 -10.84
C ARG A 24 0.02 -16.37 -9.85
N HIS A 25 0.38 -15.75 -8.74
CA HIS A 25 -0.59 -15.34 -7.73
C HIS A 25 -1.48 -14.19 -8.24
N PRO A 26 -2.83 -14.29 -8.17
CA PRO A 26 -3.74 -13.27 -8.70
C PRO A 26 -3.49 -11.86 -8.18
N LEU A 27 -3.08 -11.73 -6.91
CA LEU A 27 -2.74 -10.44 -6.32
C LEU A 27 -1.61 -9.68 -7.06
N ARG A 28 -0.72 -10.36 -7.79
CA ARG A 28 0.31 -9.66 -8.59
C ARG A 28 -0.34 -8.81 -9.68
N LYS A 29 -1.36 -9.35 -10.37
CA LYS A 29 -2.13 -8.62 -11.38
C LYS A 29 -2.98 -7.52 -10.75
N ILE A 30 -3.62 -7.80 -9.61
CA ILE A 30 -4.40 -6.80 -8.88
C ILE A 30 -3.50 -5.64 -8.44
N ARG A 31 -2.30 -5.93 -7.91
CA ARG A 31 -1.32 -4.92 -7.49
C ARG A 31 -0.94 -3.98 -8.64
N GLN A 32 -0.71 -4.51 -9.84
CA GLN A 32 -0.40 -3.70 -11.02
C GLN A 32 -1.55 -2.73 -11.33
N VAL A 33 -2.78 -3.25 -11.48
CA VAL A 33 -3.97 -2.44 -11.79
C VAL A 33 -4.20 -1.36 -10.73
N VAL A 34 -4.03 -1.71 -9.46
CA VAL A 34 -4.23 -0.78 -8.34
C VAL A 34 -3.14 0.29 -8.32
N ASN A 35 -1.88 -0.07 -8.56
CA ASN A 35 -0.80 0.90 -8.62
C ASN A 35 -0.98 1.87 -9.79
N ASP A 36 -1.40 1.39 -10.97
CA ASP A 36 -1.69 2.25 -12.12
C ASP A 36 -2.83 3.22 -11.82
N ALA A 37 -3.90 2.74 -11.16
CA ALA A 37 -5.00 3.59 -10.74
C ALA A 37 -4.56 4.64 -9.70
N LEU A 38 -3.78 4.25 -8.69
CA LEU A 38 -3.28 5.17 -7.66
C LEU A 38 -2.32 6.21 -8.24
N ALA A 39 -1.46 5.82 -9.18
CA ALA A 39 -0.58 6.75 -9.89
C ALA A 39 -1.39 7.78 -10.71
N SER A 40 -2.51 7.37 -11.32
CA SER A 40 -3.38 8.31 -12.04
C SER A 40 -4.06 9.35 -11.13
N LEU A 41 -4.18 9.06 -9.82
CA LEU A 41 -4.77 9.94 -8.81
C LEU A 41 -3.75 10.79 -8.07
N ASP A 42 -2.46 10.68 -8.40
CA ASP A 42 -1.37 11.30 -7.65
C ASP A 42 -1.53 12.82 -7.51
N ALA A 43 -1.82 13.50 -8.62
CA ALA A 43 -2.05 14.94 -8.64
C ALA A 43 -3.30 15.36 -7.83
N ASP A 44 -4.32 14.51 -7.78
CA ASP A 44 -5.52 14.78 -6.99
C ASP A 44 -5.26 14.58 -5.50
N PHE A 45 -4.47 13.58 -5.12
CA PHE A 45 -4.03 13.42 -3.74
C PHE A 45 -3.17 14.58 -3.29
N ASP A 46 -2.21 15.04 -4.09
CA ASP A 46 -1.35 16.17 -3.72
C ASP A 46 -2.13 17.44 -3.41
N ARG A 47 -3.20 17.72 -4.15
CA ARG A 47 -4.07 18.89 -3.91
C ARG A 47 -4.78 18.83 -2.56
N LEU A 48 -4.98 17.66 -1.98
CA LEU A 48 -5.68 17.47 -0.70
C LEU A 48 -4.78 17.68 0.53
N TYR A 49 -3.46 17.66 0.36
CA TYR A 49 -2.51 17.78 1.47
C TYR A 49 -1.83 19.15 1.49
N SER A 50 -1.64 19.71 2.71
CA SER A 50 -0.80 20.89 2.90
C SER A 50 0.65 20.61 2.51
N ALA A 51 1.33 21.59 1.89
CA ALA A 51 2.76 21.53 1.59
C ALA A 51 3.65 21.48 2.85
N GLU A 52 3.13 21.94 3.99
CA GLU A 52 3.87 22.06 5.24
C GLU A 52 3.37 21.10 6.33
N GLY A 53 4.15 20.97 7.40
CA GLY A 53 3.83 20.15 8.57
C GLY A 53 4.31 18.70 8.47
N ARG A 54 3.91 17.89 9.47
CA ARG A 54 4.34 16.49 9.58
C ARG A 54 3.80 15.67 8.39
N PRO A 55 4.64 14.84 7.72
CA PRO A 55 4.16 13.91 6.71
C PRO A 55 3.13 12.93 7.29
N SER A 56 2.00 12.79 6.60
CA SER A 56 1.01 11.76 6.87
C SER A 56 1.53 10.38 6.43
N ILE A 57 0.75 9.33 6.71
CA ILE A 57 0.86 8.10 5.90
C ILE A 57 0.32 8.42 4.50
N ALA A 58 0.99 7.93 3.46
CA ALA A 58 0.55 8.09 2.08
C ALA A 58 -0.85 7.44 1.87
N PRO A 59 -1.82 8.13 1.24
CA PRO A 59 -3.17 7.58 1.03
C PRO A 59 -3.16 6.26 0.26
N GLU A 60 -2.20 6.05 -0.64
CA GLU A 60 -2.02 4.82 -1.42
C GLU A 60 -1.78 3.60 -0.54
N ARG A 61 -1.04 3.76 0.56
CA ARG A 61 -0.78 2.68 1.51
C ARG A 61 -2.06 2.27 2.23
N LEU A 62 -2.88 3.24 2.62
CA LEU A 62 -4.16 3.01 3.26
C LEU A 62 -5.12 2.32 2.29
N MET A 63 -5.24 2.82 1.06
CA MET A 63 -6.11 2.22 0.03
C MET A 63 -5.71 0.79 -0.32
N ARG A 64 -4.40 0.50 -0.46
CA ARG A 64 -3.92 -0.87 -0.67
C ARG A 64 -4.27 -1.78 0.51
N ALA A 65 -4.12 -1.31 1.74
CA ALA A 65 -4.49 -2.06 2.94
C ALA A 65 -6.00 -2.34 3.01
N SER A 66 -6.85 -1.34 2.74
CA SER A 66 -8.30 -1.50 2.68
C SER A 66 -8.72 -2.50 1.60
N LEU A 67 -8.08 -2.48 0.43
CA LEU A 67 -8.35 -3.44 -0.62
C LEU A 67 -8.04 -4.88 -0.17
N ILE A 68 -6.93 -5.09 0.54
CA ILE A 68 -6.59 -6.40 1.11
C ILE A 68 -7.66 -6.86 2.10
N GLN A 69 -8.21 -5.98 2.93
CA GLN A 69 -9.31 -6.33 3.85
C GLN A 69 -10.61 -6.73 3.13
N ILE A 70 -10.84 -6.19 1.94
CA ILE A 70 -12.01 -6.56 1.13
C ILE A 70 -11.78 -7.91 0.44
N LEU A 71 -10.58 -8.12 -0.11
CA LEU A 71 -10.22 -9.34 -0.85
C LEU A 71 -10.04 -10.56 0.06
N PHE A 72 -9.47 -10.35 1.24
CA PHE A 72 -9.37 -11.34 2.30
C PHE A 72 -10.29 -10.84 3.40
N PRO A 73 -11.40 -11.53 3.72
CA PRO A 73 -12.52 -11.01 4.52
C PRO A 73 -12.14 -10.71 5.98
N VAL A 74 -11.24 -9.75 6.16
CA VAL A 74 -10.72 -9.22 7.41
C VAL A 74 -11.71 -8.16 7.87
N ARG A 75 -12.21 -8.31 9.09
CA ARG A 75 -13.36 -7.57 9.58
C ARG A 75 -13.01 -6.16 10.07
N SER A 76 -11.72 -5.83 10.21
CA SER A 76 -11.28 -4.52 10.69
C SER A 76 -9.82 -4.23 10.34
N GLU A 77 -9.46 -2.94 10.31
CA GLU A 77 -8.07 -2.49 10.21
C GLU A 77 -7.20 -3.03 11.34
N ARG A 78 -7.73 -3.10 12.56
CA ARG A 78 -7.01 -3.70 13.70
C ARG A 78 -6.65 -5.16 13.43
N GLN A 79 -7.62 -5.95 12.98
CA GLN A 79 -7.39 -7.36 12.64
C GLN A 79 -6.39 -7.50 11.49
N LEU A 80 -6.39 -6.59 10.51
CA LEU A 80 -5.38 -6.58 9.45
C LEU A 80 -3.99 -6.38 10.05
N MET A 81 -3.82 -5.39 10.93
CA MET A 81 -2.53 -5.12 11.57
C MET A 81 -2.06 -6.31 12.42
N GLU A 82 -2.98 -7.01 13.10
CA GLU A 82 -2.68 -8.24 13.87
C GLU A 82 -2.22 -9.39 12.99
N GLN A 83 -2.68 -9.48 11.74
CA GLN A 83 -2.24 -10.50 10.77
C GLN A 83 -0.91 -10.15 10.09
N MET A 84 -0.43 -8.92 10.21
CA MET A 84 0.83 -8.45 9.64
C MET A 84 2.02 -8.56 10.62
N GLN A 85 1.77 -8.85 11.90
CA GLN A 85 2.78 -9.19 12.92
C GLN A 85 3.24 -10.65 12.78
#